data_AF-A0A178IHK9-F1
#
_entry.id   AF-A0A178IHK9-F1
#
_cell.length_a   1.000
_cell.length_b   1.000
_cell.length_c   1.000
_cell.angle_alpha   90.00
_cell.angle_beta   90.00
_cell.angle_gamma   90.00
#
_symmetry.space_group_name_H-M   'P 1'
#
loop_
_entity.id
_entity.type
_entity.pdbx_description
1 polymer ?
#
loop_
_entity_poly.entity_id
_entity_poly.type
_entity_poly.pdbx_seq_one_letter_code
_entity_poly.pdbx_strand_id
1 'polypeptide(L)'
;MVSYSAGLGSFYFSSDATVPSVISTWNDGAINLTSILGYNPFDYAGLVKAIYIGETATWLNDFGYMSSAAPGVHTPLLTGIDSETNAVSGYEVYIPHAAGETLDFFLNSGGEGGVFHAFGAINDYSGSDLSLHTKWTVTQVETTYIDANGDLVTGLLDTLLVGFEDARNSAAFYDADFNDLVVAFQFIPPRATAVPEPSTYGLIGAGALLGFVGYRRFKGSKSQLPAAAA
;
A
#
# COMPACT_ATOMS: atom_id res chain seq x y z
N MET A 1 -4.79 27.87 -13.60
CA MET A 1 -3.53 27.25 -13.13
C MET A 1 -3.38 27.69 -11.68
N VAL A 2 -3.86 26.84 -10.75
CA VAL A 2 -3.91 27.20 -9.33
C VAL A 2 -2.60 26.73 -8.72
N SER A 3 -1.79 27.68 -8.27
CA SER A 3 -0.59 27.41 -7.48
C SER A 3 -1.03 27.22 -6.04
N TYR A 4 -0.78 26.04 -5.48
CA TYR A 4 -1.02 25.74 -4.07
C TYR A 4 0.32 25.77 -3.35
N SER A 5 0.48 26.71 -2.41
CA SER A 5 1.54 26.66 -1.41
C SER A 5 0.93 26.82 -0.02
N ALA A 6 1.26 25.87 0.85
CA ALA A 6 1.47 25.95 2.30
C ALA A 6 1.22 24.55 2.86
N GLY A 7 2.20 23.97 3.56
CA GLY A 7 2.08 22.68 4.21
C GLY A 7 3.17 21.72 3.77
N LEU A 8 2.83 20.71 2.98
CA LEU A 8 3.73 19.76 2.32
C LEU A 8 3.07 19.31 0.99
N GLY A 9 2.71 20.28 0.14
CA GLY A 9 2.01 20.03 -1.11
C GLY A 9 2.89 19.27 -2.10
N SER A 10 2.49 18.04 -2.42
CA SER A 10 3.13 17.11 -3.35
C SER A 10 4.63 16.96 -3.08
N PHE A 11 5.04 15.84 -2.49
CA PHE A 11 6.45 15.48 -2.42
C PHE A 11 7.06 15.47 -3.85
N TYR A 12 7.63 16.61 -4.23
CA TYR A 12 8.29 16.84 -5.50
C TYR A 12 9.74 17.16 -5.19
N PHE A 13 10.61 16.23 -5.52
CA PHE A 13 12.05 16.36 -5.47
C PHE A 13 12.53 16.46 -6.90
N SER A 14 13.20 17.55 -7.24
CA SER A 14 13.94 17.59 -8.50
C SER A 14 15.14 16.65 -8.37
N SER A 15 15.52 15.98 -9.46
CA SER A 15 16.74 15.15 -9.56
C SER A 15 18.01 15.82 -9.04
N ASP A 16 18.06 17.16 -9.05
CA ASP A 16 19.22 17.95 -8.65
C ASP A 16 19.21 18.34 -7.16
N ALA A 17 18.16 17.97 -6.42
CA ALA A 17 18.02 18.28 -5.00
C ALA A 17 18.59 17.13 -4.15
N THR A 18 19.60 17.44 -3.33
CA THR A 18 19.95 16.57 -2.19
C THR A 18 18.69 16.32 -1.36
N VAL A 19 18.53 15.09 -0.86
CA VAL A 19 17.50 14.67 0.11
C VAL A 19 17.11 15.87 1.00
N PRO A 20 15.80 16.22 1.10
CA PRO A 20 15.36 17.43 1.78
C PRO A 20 15.98 17.51 3.18
N SER A 21 16.34 18.72 3.61
CA SER A 21 16.86 19.00 4.97
C SER A 21 15.91 18.55 6.11
N VAL A 22 14.68 18.17 5.77
CA VAL A 22 13.70 17.54 6.66
C VAL A 22 14.12 16.13 7.09
N ILE A 23 14.80 15.37 6.21
CA ILE A 23 15.40 14.09 6.56
C ILE A 23 16.78 14.38 7.16
N SER A 24 16.77 14.94 8.36
CA SER A 24 17.99 15.22 9.13
C SER A 24 18.51 13.98 9.87
N THR A 25 17.65 12.98 10.05
CA THR A 25 17.96 11.72 10.72
C THR A 25 17.22 10.57 10.05
N TRP A 26 18.01 9.57 9.67
CA TRP A 26 17.53 8.26 9.27
C TRP A 26 17.64 7.30 10.45
N ASN A 27 16.65 6.43 10.62
CA ASN A 27 16.70 5.33 11.58
C ASN A 27 17.25 4.07 10.89
N ASP A 28 18.06 3.33 11.64
CA ASP A 28 18.54 2.00 11.25
C ASP A 28 17.60 0.90 11.76
N GLY A 29 17.64 -0.26 11.10
CA GLY A 29 16.94 -1.47 11.57
C GLY A 29 15.56 -1.70 10.96
N ALA A 30 14.98 -2.85 11.29
CA ALA A 30 13.67 -3.26 10.81
C ALA A 30 12.55 -2.30 11.28
N ILE A 31 11.59 -2.06 10.41
CA ILE A 31 10.48 -1.13 10.66
C ILE A 31 9.42 -1.83 11.51
N ASN A 32 9.22 -1.35 12.74
CA ASN A 32 8.10 -1.78 13.57
C ASN A 32 6.94 -0.78 13.43
N LEU A 33 6.05 -1.03 12.46
CA LEU A 33 4.93 -0.15 12.16
C LEU A 33 4.05 0.14 13.38
N THR A 34 3.82 -0.84 14.26
CA THR A 34 3.04 -0.65 15.49
C THR A 34 3.70 0.35 16.44
N SER A 35 5.02 0.25 16.62
CA SER A 35 5.76 1.17 17.50
C SER A 35 5.84 2.58 16.93
N ILE A 36 5.88 2.71 15.60
CA ILE A 36 6.11 3.97 14.91
C ILE A 36 4.79 4.74 14.71
N LEU A 37 3.75 4.04 14.26
CA LEU A 37 2.43 4.62 13.95
C LEU A 37 1.45 4.54 15.13
N GLY A 38 1.81 3.81 16.20
CA GLY A 38 0.93 3.54 17.33
C GLY A 38 -0.13 2.45 17.07
N TYR A 39 -0.17 1.91 15.85
CA TYR A 39 -1.05 0.80 15.44
C TYR A 39 -0.39 0.03 14.29
N ASN A 40 -0.80 -1.23 14.06
CA ASN A 40 -0.39 -1.97 12.87
C ASN A 40 -1.41 -1.70 11.74
N PRO A 41 -1.01 -1.06 10.62
CA PRO A 41 -1.93 -0.77 9.53
C PRO A 41 -2.48 -2.03 8.85
N PHE A 42 -1.79 -3.17 9.00
CA PHE A 42 -2.20 -4.45 8.41
C PHE A 42 -3.21 -5.24 9.27
N ASP A 43 -3.56 -4.79 10.47
CA ASP A 43 -4.59 -5.44 11.29
C ASP A 43 -6.01 -5.30 10.68
N TYR A 44 -6.18 -4.35 9.75
CA TYR A 44 -7.43 -4.06 9.05
C TYR A 44 -7.20 -4.09 7.54
N ALA A 45 -8.26 -4.26 6.75
CA ALA A 45 -8.17 -4.12 5.30
C ALA A 45 -8.01 -2.64 4.93
N GLY A 46 -7.15 -2.31 3.97
CA GLY A 46 -6.81 -0.92 3.71
C GLY A 46 -6.16 -0.68 2.36
N LEU A 47 -5.64 0.54 2.20
CA LEU A 47 -4.82 0.94 1.07
C LEU A 47 -3.46 1.43 1.58
N VAL A 48 -2.39 0.89 1.03
CA VAL A 48 -1.06 1.52 1.13
C VAL A 48 -0.87 2.38 -0.10
N LYS A 49 -0.62 3.67 0.11
CA LYS A 49 -0.23 4.59 -0.94
C LYS A 49 1.29 4.68 -0.95
N ALA A 50 1.92 4.14 -1.98
CA ALA A 50 3.34 4.29 -2.24
C ALA A 50 3.57 5.48 -3.17
N ILE A 51 4.46 6.39 -2.79
CA ILE A 51 4.76 7.63 -3.50
C ILE A 51 6.25 7.63 -3.81
N TYR A 52 6.57 7.58 -5.10
CA TYR A 52 7.94 7.73 -5.57
C TYR A 52 8.44 9.14 -5.30
N ILE A 53 9.54 9.26 -4.58
CA ILE A 53 10.13 10.54 -4.17
C ILE A 53 11.24 10.93 -5.14
N GLY A 54 12.08 9.99 -5.51
CA GLY A 54 13.17 10.26 -6.45
C GLY A 54 14.21 9.16 -6.40
N GLU A 55 15.08 9.19 -7.40
CA GLU A 55 16.23 8.33 -7.56
C GLU A 55 17.45 9.21 -7.81
N THR A 56 18.61 8.73 -7.36
CA THR A 56 19.92 9.30 -7.67
C THR A 56 20.86 8.29 -8.34
N ALA A 57 20.60 6.98 -8.18
CA ALA A 57 21.41 5.91 -8.76
C ALA A 57 20.92 5.56 -10.17
N THR A 58 21.79 5.65 -11.18
CA THR A 58 21.40 5.51 -12.59
C THR A 58 21.22 4.06 -13.06
N TRP A 59 20.81 3.15 -12.17
CA TRP A 59 20.81 1.70 -12.42
C TRP A 59 19.38 1.22 -12.63
N LEU A 60 19.16 0.35 -13.61
CA LEU A 60 17.85 -0.18 -14.01
C LEU A 60 17.18 -1.00 -12.90
N ASN A 61 16.62 -0.30 -11.93
CA ASN A 61 16.02 -0.84 -10.73
C ASN A 61 14.54 -1.17 -10.95
N ASP A 62 14.05 -2.27 -10.37
CA ASP A 62 12.62 -2.55 -10.29
C ASP A 62 12.13 -2.30 -8.87
N PHE A 63 11.14 -1.42 -8.70
CA PHE A 63 10.46 -1.21 -7.43
C PHE A 63 9.12 -1.94 -7.43
N GLY A 64 8.83 -2.69 -6.37
CA GLY A 64 7.61 -3.46 -6.28
C GLY A 64 7.19 -3.78 -4.86
N TYR A 65 6.24 -4.71 -4.74
CA TYR A 65 5.82 -5.25 -3.45
C TYR A 65 5.59 -6.76 -3.50
N MET A 66 5.61 -7.37 -2.33
CA MET A 66 5.16 -8.72 -2.05
C MET A 66 4.04 -8.69 -1.04
N SER A 67 3.16 -9.68 -1.10
CA SER A 67 2.06 -9.86 -0.15
C SER A 67 2.24 -11.18 0.61
N SER A 68 1.90 -11.18 1.90
CA SER A 68 1.81 -12.44 2.67
C SER A 68 0.71 -13.38 2.17
N ALA A 69 -0.27 -12.88 1.41
CA ALA A 69 -1.28 -13.71 0.74
C ALA A 69 -0.72 -14.48 -0.46
N ALA A 70 0.41 -14.02 -1.04
CA ALA A 70 1.13 -14.70 -2.12
C ALA A 70 2.66 -14.65 -1.90
N PRO A 71 3.20 -15.37 -0.89
CA PRO A 71 4.62 -15.31 -0.55
C PRO A 71 5.51 -15.70 -1.74
N GLY A 72 6.59 -14.93 -1.94
CA GLY A 72 7.55 -15.14 -3.03
C GLY A 72 7.12 -14.58 -4.39
N VAL A 73 5.89 -14.07 -4.52
CA VAL A 73 5.44 -13.38 -5.73
C VAL A 73 5.79 -11.91 -5.64
N HIS A 74 6.73 -11.48 -6.48
CA HIS A 74 7.14 -10.10 -6.63
C HIS A 74 6.24 -9.41 -7.66
N THR A 75 5.51 -8.39 -7.22
CA THR A 75 4.64 -7.58 -8.08
C THR A 75 5.33 -6.24 -8.37
N PRO A 76 5.89 -6.04 -9.57
CA PRO A 76 6.53 -4.78 -9.92
C PRO A 76 5.50 -3.65 -10.00
N LEU A 77 5.84 -2.49 -9.44
CA LEU A 77 5.08 -1.24 -9.51
C LEU A 77 5.71 -0.28 -10.52
N LEU A 78 7.05 -0.21 -10.52
CA LEU A 78 7.85 0.49 -11.51
C LEU A 78 8.99 -0.44 -11.93
N THR A 79 9.30 -0.44 -13.23
CA THR A 79 10.35 -1.31 -13.78
C THR A 79 11.36 -0.49 -14.57
N GLY A 80 12.63 -0.88 -14.50
CA GLY A 80 13.72 -0.21 -15.20
C GLY A 80 13.84 1.26 -14.81
N ILE A 81 13.61 1.58 -13.54
CA ILE A 81 13.87 2.91 -12.97
C ILE A 81 15.37 3.20 -13.17
N ASP A 82 15.69 4.34 -13.75
CA ASP A 82 17.03 4.87 -14.00
C ASP A 82 16.91 6.40 -14.13
N SER A 83 18.05 7.08 -14.22
CA SER A 83 18.08 8.54 -14.36
C SER A 83 17.37 9.09 -15.61
N GLU A 84 16.98 8.23 -16.56
CA GLU A 84 16.33 8.60 -17.82
C GLU A 84 14.84 8.19 -17.89
N THR A 85 14.33 7.41 -16.95
CA THR A 85 12.97 6.85 -16.98
C THR A 85 11.89 7.77 -16.40
N ASN A 86 10.65 7.49 -16.79
CA ASN A 86 9.46 8.33 -16.60
C ASN A 86 8.94 8.45 -15.15
N ALA A 87 9.61 7.87 -14.16
CA ALA A 87 9.20 7.99 -12.77
C ALA A 87 9.55 9.40 -12.27
N VAL A 88 8.61 10.32 -12.41
CA VAL A 88 8.75 11.66 -11.85
C VAL A 88 8.39 11.60 -10.36
N SER A 89 9.14 12.33 -9.53
CA SER A 89 8.76 12.54 -8.13
C SER A 89 7.27 12.88 -8.00
N GLY A 90 6.62 12.24 -7.05
CA GLY A 90 5.18 12.33 -6.81
C GLY A 90 4.36 11.31 -7.61
N TYR A 91 4.98 10.36 -8.34
CA TYR A 91 4.24 9.23 -8.90
C TYR A 91 3.67 8.36 -7.77
N GLU A 92 2.36 8.12 -7.78
CA GLU A 92 1.65 7.44 -6.69
C GLU A 92 1.01 6.14 -7.17
N VAL A 93 1.09 5.10 -6.34
CA VAL A 93 0.37 3.84 -6.53
C VAL A 93 -0.38 3.49 -5.26
N TYR A 94 -1.63 3.02 -5.41
CA TYR A 94 -2.48 2.57 -4.31
C TYR A 94 -2.57 1.05 -4.35
N ILE A 95 -2.08 0.39 -3.30
CA ILE A 95 -2.05 -1.06 -3.17
C ILE A 95 -3.09 -1.48 -2.13
N PRO A 96 -4.17 -2.18 -2.52
CA PRO A 96 -5.11 -2.73 -1.57
C PRO A 96 -4.55 -3.96 -0.86
N HIS A 97 -4.92 -4.13 0.41
CA HIS A 97 -4.64 -5.34 1.17
C HIS A 97 -5.84 -5.74 2.04
N ALA A 98 -5.98 -7.03 2.32
CA ALA A 98 -6.94 -7.56 3.27
C ALA A 98 -6.50 -7.36 4.73
N ALA A 99 -7.43 -7.56 5.67
CA ALA A 99 -7.10 -7.57 7.09
C ALA A 99 -6.23 -8.80 7.42
N GLY A 100 -5.11 -8.57 8.11
CA GLY A 100 -4.09 -9.58 8.41
C GLY A 100 -3.14 -9.88 7.25
N GLU A 101 -3.37 -9.30 6.07
CA GLU A 101 -2.42 -9.35 4.95
C GLU A 101 -1.37 -8.28 5.15
N THR A 102 -0.10 -8.69 5.18
CA THR A 102 1.04 -7.76 5.27
C THR A 102 1.63 -7.57 3.88
N LEU A 103 2.04 -6.34 3.60
CA LEU A 103 2.82 -6.02 2.41
C LEU A 103 4.27 -5.77 2.83
N ASP A 104 5.21 -6.17 1.99
CA ASP A 104 6.58 -5.67 2.03
C ASP A 104 6.94 -5.09 0.66
N PHE A 105 7.67 -3.99 0.65
CA PHE A 105 8.09 -3.34 -0.59
C PHE A 105 9.54 -3.68 -0.87
N PHE A 106 9.87 -3.83 -2.14
CA PHE A 106 11.20 -4.22 -2.53
C PHE A 106 11.79 -3.32 -3.60
N LEU A 107 13.11 -3.16 -3.54
CA LEU A 107 13.94 -2.69 -4.63
C LEU A 107 14.76 -3.87 -5.13
N ASN A 108 14.61 -4.22 -6.40
CA ASN A 108 15.48 -5.18 -7.08
C ASN A 108 16.46 -4.39 -7.93
N SER A 109 17.73 -4.40 -7.56
CA SER A 109 18.71 -3.50 -8.17
C SER A 109 19.32 -4.03 -9.49
N GLY A 110 18.75 -5.11 -10.04
CA GLY A 110 19.28 -5.76 -11.25
C GLY A 110 20.69 -6.36 -11.06
N GLY A 111 21.10 -7.26 -11.95
CA GLY A 111 22.46 -7.82 -11.94
C GLY A 111 22.84 -8.57 -10.65
N GLU A 112 23.95 -8.17 -10.01
CA GLU A 112 24.51 -8.77 -8.79
C GLU A 112 24.00 -8.14 -7.48
N GLY A 113 23.11 -7.14 -7.54
CA GLY A 113 22.77 -6.32 -6.36
C GLY A 113 21.62 -6.83 -5.49
N GLY A 114 20.85 -7.84 -5.90
CA GLY A 114 19.86 -8.50 -5.05
C GLY A 114 18.53 -7.74 -4.86
N VAL A 115 17.73 -8.23 -3.91
CA VAL A 115 16.40 -7.69 -3.54
C VAL A 115 16.42 -7.16 -2.11
N PHE A 116 16.14 -5.87 -1.97
CA PHE A 116 16.15 -5.16 -0.69
C PHE A 116 14.73 -4.85 -0.23
N HIS A 117 14.43 -5.08 1.05
CA HIS A 117 13.07 -4.95 1.57
C HIS A 117 12.90 -3.77 2.52
N ALA A 118 11.74 -3.11 2.43
CA ALA A 118 11.42 -1.91 3.20
C ALA A 118 11.05 -2.22 4.66
N PHE A 119 10.21 -3.23 4.91
CA PHE A 119 9.51 -3.38 6.19
C PHE A 119 10.01 -4.53 7.06
N GLY A 120 10.89 -5.39 6.56
CA GLY A 120 11.62 -6.32 7.41
C GLY A 120 11.76 -7.75 6.92
N ALA A 121 11.42 -8.06 5.66
CA ALA A 121 11.95 -9.27 5.05
C ALA A 121 13.49 -9.20 4.97
N ILE A 122 14.13 -10.36 5.08
CA ILE A 122 15.59 -10.47 4.94
C ILE A 122 15.93 -10.13 3.49
N ASN A 123 16.90 -9.24 3.28
CA ASN A 123 17.41 -8.94 1.93
C ASN A 123 17.87 -10.22 1.24
N ASP A 124 17.44 -10.44 0.00
CA ASP A 124 17.84 -11.58 -0.80
C ASP A 124 18.98 -11.15 -1.74
N TYR A 125 20.21 -11.28 -1.26
CA TYR A 125 21.39 -10.79 -1.95
C TYR A 125 22.09 -11.91 -2.75
N SER A 126 22.50 -11.61 -3.98
CA SER A 126 23.42 -12.49 -4.72
C SER A 126 24.86 -12.29 -4.26
N GLY A 127 25.19 -12.75 -3.04
CA GLY A 127 26.54 -12.62 -2.49
C GLY A 127 26.62 -12.80 -0.97
N SER A 128 27.67 -12.25 -0.35
CA SER A 128 27.92 -12.36 1.09
C SER A 128 27.51 -11.14 1.90
N ASP A 129 26.89 -10.14 1.27
CA ASP A 129 26.43 -8.95 1.96
C ASP A 129 25.17 -9.25 2.79
N LEU A 130 25.22 -8.90 4.07
CA LEU A 130 24.14 -9.09 5.04
C LEU A 130 23.75 -7.77 5.72
N SER A 131 24.28 -6.62 5.24
CA SER A 131 23.90 -5.32 5.80
C SER A 131 22.49 -4.90 5.39
N LEU A 132 21.93 -3.97 6.15
CA LEU A 132 20.68 -3.32 5.82
C LEU A 132 20.93 -2.22 4.79
N HIS A 133 20.26 -2.38 3.65
CA HIS A 133 20.24 -1.47 2.52
C HIS A 133 18.97 -0.62 2.49
N THR A 134 18.33 -0.50 3.65
CA THR A 134 17.20 0.38 3.86
C THR A 134 17.37 1.19 5.14
N LYS A 135 16.94 2.44 5.06
CA LYS A 135 16.80 3.35 6.19
C LYS A 135 15.45 4.01 6.13
N TRP A 136 14.96 4.46 7.28
CA TRP A 136 13.61 5.01 7.34
C TRP A 136 13.46 6.16 8.31
N THR A 137 12.46 7.00 8.05
CA THR A 137 12.04 8.07 8.96
C THR A 137 10.56 8.32 8.81
N VAL A 138 9.93 8.97 9.79
CA VAL A 138 8.51 9.32 9.72
C VAL A 138 8.33 10.81 9.84
N THR A 139 7.43 11.33 9.02
CA THR A 139 6.97 12.70 9.06
C THR A 139 5.46 12.73 8.87
N GLN A 140 4.81 13.85 9.21
CA GLN A 140 3.39 14.04 8.97
C GLN A 140 3.17 14.92 7.76
N VAL A 141 2.34 14.47 6.84
CA VAL A 141 2.10 15.14 5.55
C VAL A 141 0.62 15.39 5.38
N GLU A 142 0.28 16.64 5.10
CA GLU A 142 -1.09 17.01 4.77
C GLU A 142 -1.50 16.34 3.46
N THR A 143 -2.47 15.45 3.55
CA THR A 143 -2.90 14.60 2.45
C THR A 143 -4.40 14.67 2.32
N THR A 144 -4.87 14.76 1.08
CA THR A 144 -6.29 14.62 0.74
C THR A 144 -6.57 13.17 0.38
N TYR A 145 -7.47 12.51 1.10
CA TYR A 145 -7.81 11.11 0.92
C TYR A 145 -9.31 10.86 1.16
N ILE A 146 -9.77 9.66 0.78
CA ILE A 146 -11.12 9.20 1.09
C ILE A 146 -11.08 8.51 2.44
N ASP A 147 -11.85 9.01 3.40
CA ASP A 147 -11.87 8.47 4.76
C ASP A 147 -12.69 7.17 4.87
N ALA A 148 -12.83 6.69 6.11
CA ALA A 148 -13.60 5.50 6.41
C ALA A 148 -15.08 5.59 6.01
N ASN A 149 -15.65 6.80 5.97
CA ASN A 149 -17.06 7.05 5.62
C ASN A 149 -17.26 7.20 4.10
N GLY A 150 -16.17 7.24 3.34
CA GLY A 150 -16.21 7.51 1.90
C GLY A 150 -16.17 9.00 1.56
N ASP A 151 -15.95 9.87 2.54
CA ASP A 151 -15.88 11.32 2.37
C ASP A 151 -14.46 11.74 1.95
N LEU A 152 -14.36 12.74 1.08
CA LEU A 152 -13.08 13.35 0.73
C LEU A 152 -12.67 14.31 1.85
N VAL A 153 -11.58 13.98 2.55
CA VAL A 153 -11.05 14.74 3.67
C VAL A 153 -9.60 15.15 3.43
N THR A 154 -9.16 16.23 4.06
CA THR A 154 -7.76 16.65 4.09
C THR A 154 -7.29 16.62 5.54
N GLY A 155 -6.17 15.96 5.81
CA GLY A 155 -5.59 15.88 7.15
C GLY A 155 -4.13 15.46 7.14
N LEU A 156 -3.47 15.62 8.27
CA LEU A 156 -2.10 15.14 8.46
C LEU A 156 -2.10 13.62 8.57
N LEU A 157 -1.37 12.95 7.68
CA LEU A 157 -1.12 11.52 7.74
C LEU A 157 0.34 11.25 8.06
N ASP A 158 0.57 10.29 8.95
CA ASP A 158 1.91 9.72 9.15
C ASP A 158 2.38 9.11 7.84
N THR A 159 3.54 9.57 7.39
CA THR A 159 4.17 9.18 6.14
C THR A 159 5.54 8.62 6.45
N LEU A 160 5.69 7.34 6.15
CA LEU A 160 6.95 6.61 6.31
C LEU A 160 7.79 6.81 5.07
N LEU A 161 8.93 7.47 5.21
CA LEU A 161 9.94 7.61 4.17
C LEU A 161 10.92 6.45 4.32
N VAL A 162 11.17 5.72 3.24
CA VAL A 162 12.19 4.68 3.16
C VAL A 162 13.17 5.06 2.07
N GLY A 163 14.43 5.22 2.46
CA GLY A 163 15.56 5.33 1.56
C GLY A 163 16.15 3.94 1.36
N PHE A 164 16.32 3.55 0.11
CA PHE A 164 17.05 2.38 -0.31
C PHE A 164 18.45 2.81 -0.73
N GLU A 165 19.38 1.91 -0.54
CA GLU A 165 20.73 2.01 -1.05
C GLU A 165 21.01 0.72 -1.84
N ASP A 166 21.71 0.83 -2.97
CA ASP A 166 22.26 -0.32 -3.66
C ASP A 166 23.65 -0.69 -3.15
N ALA A 167 24.02 -1.96 -3.36
CA ALA A 167 25.42 -2.35 -3.21
C ALA A 167 26.14 -2.07 -4.53
N ARG A 168 27.19 -1.24 -4.48
CA ARG A 168 28.02 -0.99 -5.67
C ARG A 168 28.58 -2.32 -6.19
N ASN A 169 28.20 -2.71 -7.41
CA ASN A 169 28.74 -3.87 -8.15
C ASN A 169 30.21 -4.09 -7.82
N SER A 170 30.53 -5.25 -7.24
CA SER A 170 31.86 -5.72 -6.82
C SER A 170 32.51 -5.08 -5.58
N ALA A 171 31.86 -4.16 -4.87
CA ALA A 171 32.28 -3.68 -3.56
C ALA A 171 31.30 -4.13 -2.48
N ALA A 172 31.79 -4.74 -1.41
CA ALA A 172 31.00 -5.00 -0.18
C ALA A 172 30.74 -3.71 0.61
N PHE A 173 30.65 -2.57 -0.08
CA PHE A 173 30.55 -1.23 0.48
C PHE A 173 29.56 -0.42 -0.36
N TYR A 174 28.65 0.23 0.33
CA TYR A 174 27.73 1.26 -0.16
C TYR A 174 28.13 2.59 0.50
N ASP A 175 27.75 3.74 -0.08
CA ASP A 175 28.22 5.05 0.41
C ASP A 175 27.35 5.62 1.53
N ALA A 176 26.23 4.95 1.81
CA ALA A 176 25.41 5.03 3.01
C ALA A 176 24.66 6.35 3.16
N ASP A 177 24.34 6.99 2.03
CA ASP A 177 23.53 8.19 1.98
C ASP A 177 22.02 7.90 1.82
N PHE A 178 21.65 6.67 1.46
CA PHE A 178 20.31 6.09 1.29
C PHE A 178 19.41 6.97 0.43
N ASN A 179 19.99 7.56 -0.61
CA ASN A 179 19.27 8.39 -1.56
C ASN A 179 19.13 7.78 -2.95
N ASP A 180 19.69 6.58 -3.17
CA ASP A 180 19.60 5.86 -4.45
C ASP A 180 18.16 5.71 -4.91
N LEU A 181 17.25 5.32 -4.01
CA LEU A 181 15.81 5.41 -4.22
C LEU A 181 15.12 5.81 -2.92
N VAL A 182 14.25 6.79 -2.97
CA VAL A 182 13.39 7.14 -1.84
C VAL A 182 11.92 6.91 -2.20
N VAL A 183 11.19 6.29 -1.29
CA VAL A 183 9.75 6.06 -1.40
C VAL A 183 9.06 6.47 -0.12
N ALA A 184 7.93 7.18 -0.25
CA ALA A 184 7.04 7.50 0.85
C ALA A 184 5.86 6.53 0.87
N PHE A 185 5.49 6.06 2.06
CA PHE A 185 4.34 5.20 2.29
C PHE A 185 3.35 5.90 3.21
N GLN A 186 2.10 5.96 2.78
CA GLN A 186 0.98 6.42 3.58
C GLN A 186 -0.02 5.28 3.74
N PHE A 187 -0.40 5.00 4.98
CA PHE A 187 -1.40 3.98 5.30
C PHE A 187 -2.75 4.66 5.42
N ILE A 188 -3.58 4.51 4.38
CA ILE A 188 -4.89 5.16 4.34
C ILE A 188 -5.85 4.30 5.17
N PRO A 189 -6.59 4.89 6.13
CA PRO A 189 -7.51 4.14 6.97
C PRO A 189 -8.48 3.28 6.15
N PRO A 190 -8.90 2.12 6.68
CA PRO A 190 -9.91 1.28 6.06
C PRO A 190 -11.14 2.11 5.72
N ARG A 191 -11.71 1.91 4.51
CA ARG A 191 -13.14 2.20 4.34
C ARG A 191 -13.89 1.34 5.35
N ALA A 192 -14.77 1.96 6.14
CA ALA A 192 -15.77 1.19 6.85
C ALA A 192 -16.53 0.43 5.78
N THR A 193 -16.30 -0.89 5.69
CA THR A 193 -17.13 -1.75 4.85
C THR A 193 -18.54 -1.47 5.30
N ALA A 194 -19.40 -0.97 4.41
CA ALA A 194 -20.77 -0.63 4.75
C ALA A 194 -21.39 -1.85 5.45
N VAL A 195 -21.46 -1.79 6.78
CA VAL A 195 -22.10 -2.84 7.56
C VAL A 195 -23.55 -2.74 7.15
N PRO A 196 -24.17 -3.79 6.57
CA PRO A 196 -25.55 -3.72 6.19
C PRO A 196 -26.32 -3.25 7.42
N GLU A 197 -27.05 -2.14 7.29
CA GLU A 197 -27.81 -1.61 8.39
C GLU A 197 -28.70 -2.74 8.95
N PRO A 198 -29.03 -2.76 10.25
CA PRO A 198 -29.93 -3.77 10.81
C PRO A 198 -31.23 -3.94 10.01
N SER A 199 -31.69 -2.86 9.37
CA SER A 199 -32.81 -2.80 8.44
C SER A 199 -32.61 -3.68 7.19
N THR A 200 -31.38 -3.79 6.67
CA THR A 200 -31.01 -4.61 5.50
C THR A 200 -31.25 -6.08 5.77
N TYR A 201 -30.82 -6.57 6.93
CA TYR A 201 -31.12 -7.94 7.36
C TYR A 201 -32.63 -8.14 7.58
N GLY A 202 -33.32 -7.11 8.11
CA GLY A 202 -34.77 -7.09 8.23
C GLY A 202 -35.49 -7.23 6.88
N LEU A 203 -35.04 -6.51 5.84
CA LEU A 203 -35.62 -6.57 4.49
C LEU A 203 -35.36 -7.92 3.82
N ILE A 204 -34.17 -8.49 3.98
CA ILE A 204 -33.85 -9.83 3.50
C ILE A 204 -34.76 -10.86 4.18
N GLY A 205 -34.90 -10.76 5.51
CA GLY A 205 -35.79 -11.63 6.29
C GLY A 205 -37.26 -11.49 5.87
N ALA A 206 -37.74 -10.26 5.67
CA ALA A 206 -39.10 -9.98 5.22
C ALA A 206 -39.37 -10.53 3.81
N GLY A 207 -38.41 -10.37 2.89
CA GLY A 207 -38.48 -10.93 1.53
C GLY A 207 -38.58 -12.45 1.55
N ALA A 208 -37.76 -13.13 2.36
CA ALA A 208 -37.81 -14.58 2.51
C ALA A 208 -39.15 -15.06 3.08
N LEU A 209 -39.69 -14.37 4.08
CA LEU A 209 -41.01 -14.65 4.66
C LEU A 209 -42.14 -14.50 3.63
N LEU A 210 -42.14 -13.40 2.87
CA LEU A 210 -43.13 -13.17 1.81
C LEU A 210 -43.05 -14.25 0.72
N GLY A 211 -41.83 -14.63 0.31
CA GLY A 211 -41.62 -15.73 -0.63
C GLY A 211 -42.17 -17.07 -0.11
N PHE A 212 -41.95 -17.37 1.17
CA PHE A 212 -42.47 -18.60 1.80
C PHE A 212 -43.99 -18.62 1.90
N VAL A 213 -44.61 -17.49 2.27
CA VAL A 213 -46.07 -17.33 2.31
C VAL A 213 -46.66 -17.48 0.90
N GLY A 214 -46.04 -16.86 -0.11
CA GLY A 214 -46.43 -17.02 -1.52
C GLY A 214 -46.38 -18.49 -1.95
N TYR A 215 -45.27 -19.18 -1.68
CA TYR A 215 -45.11 -20.59 -2.00
C TYR A 215 -46.21 -21.48 -1.39
N ARG A 216 -46.52 -21.31 -0.10
CA ARG A 216 -47.61 -22.07 0.56
C ARG A 216 -48.96 -21.83 -0.11
N ARG A 217 -49.27 -20.58 -0.46
CA ARG A 217 -50.57 -20.23 -1.08
C ARG A 217 -50.74 -20.86 -2.46
N PHE A 218 -49.71 -20.83 -3.30
CA PHE A 218 -49.79 -21.40 -4.65
C PHE A 218 -49.75 -22.93 -4.68
N LYS A 219 -49.05 -23.57 -3.73
CA LYS A 219 -49.04 -25.04 -3.61
C LYS A 219 -50.40 -25.59 -3.13
N GLY A 220 -51.06 -24.90 -2.20
CA GLY A 220 -52.40 -25.30 -1.71
C GLY A 220 -53.50 -25.18 -2.76
N SER A 221 -53.41 -24.19 -3.66
CA SER A 221 -54.43 -23.92 -4.69
C SER A 221 -54.58 -25.04 -5.73
N LYS A 222 -53.51 -25.81 -6.01
CA LYS A 222 -53.55 -26.89 -7.03
C LYS A 222 -54.30 -28.16 -6.58
N SER A 223 -54.74 -28.26 -5.32
CA SER A 223 -55.39 -29.48 -4.79
C SER A 223 -56.92 -29.48 -4.90
N GLN A 224 -57.53 -28.50 -5.56
CA GLN A 224 -58.96 -28.48 -5.85
C GLN A 224 -59.23 -28.46 -7.35
N LEU A 225 -58.93 -29.57 -8.03
CA LEU A 225 -59.59 -29.84 -9.31
C LEU A 225 -60.96 -30.48 -8.98
N PRO A 226 -62.07 -29.95 -9.51
CA PRO A 226 -63.39 -30.54 -9.27
C PRO A 226 -63.40 -31.98 -9.78
N ALA A 227 -63.85 -32.91 -8.93
CA ALA A 227 -64.10 -34.28 -9.35
C ALA A 227 -65.07 -34.26 -10.54
N ALA A 228 -64.64 -34.84 -11.66
CA ALA A 228 -65.46 -34.95 -12.85
C ALA A 228 -66.76 -35.69 -12.48
N ALA A 229 -67.90 -35.01 -12.65
CA ALA A 229 -69.21 -35.62 -12.48
C ALA A 229 -69.41 -36.66 -13.59
N ALA A 230 -69.67 -37.90 -13.17
CA ALA A 230 -70.05 -39.03 -14.03
C ALA A 230 -71.57 -39.11 -14.17
#